data_AF-A0ABD2LSC0-F1
#
_entry.id   AF-A0ABD2LSC0-F1
#
_cell.length_a   1.000
_cell.length_b   1.000
_cell.length_c   1.000
_cell.angle_alpha   90.00
_cell.angle_beta   90.00
_cell.angle_gamma   90.00
#
_symmetry.space_group_name_H-M   'P 1'
#
loop_
_entity.id
_entity.type
_entity.pdbx_description
1 polymer ?
#
loop_
_entity_poly.entity_id
_entity_poly.type
_entity_poly.pdbx_seq_one_letter_code
_entity_poly.pdbx_strand_id
1 'polypeptide(L)' 'MASLGTTTATIAKRQPETVALRAAFAELRHHVPAHPSDRKMSKLEILRAAIRYISILEYCLGMRQTPIGVKLHKE' A
#
# COMPACT_ATOMS: atom_id res chain seq x y z
N MET A 1 39.83 5.97 -29.44
CA MET A 1 38.75 6.97 -29.58
C MET A 1 37.68 6.69 -28.53
N ALA A 2 37.11 7.76 -27.98
CA ALA A 2 36.09 7.92 -26.93
C ALA A 2 35.18 6.70 -26.56
N SER A 3 35.03 6.33 -25.28
CA SER A 3 34.13 6.91 -24.23
C SER A 3 32.67 6.45 -24.44
N LEU A 4 31.83 5.99 -23.50
CA LEU A 4 31.55 6.27 -22.08
C LEU A 4 30.84 5.02 -21.48
N GLY A 5 31.06 4.57 -20.24
CA GLY A 5 30.29 5.02 -19.06
C GLY A 5 28.80 4.69 -19.17
N THR A 6 28.23 3.72 -18.44
CA THR A 6 27.70 4.01 -17.09
C THR A 6 27.38 2.73 -16.30
N THR A 7 28.11 2.58 -15.19
CA THR A 7 27.60 2.20 -13.86
C THR A 7 26.99 0.80 -13.64
N THR A 8 27.84 -0.21 -13.67
CA THR A 8 27.69 -1.41 -12.83
C THR A 8 28.43 -1.19 -11.50
N ALA A 9 27.87 -0.41 -10.57
CA ALA A 9 28.40 -0.32 -9.20
C ALA A 9 27.34 0.24 -8.24
N THR A 10 27.34 -0.30 -7.02
CA THR A 10 26.57 0.10 -5.81
C THR A 10 25.12 -0.38 -5.64
N ILE A 11 24.93 -1.70 -5.50
CA ILE A 11 23.82 -2.25 -4.67
C ILE A 11 24.44 -3.25 -3.67
N ALA A 12 25.24 -2.75 -2.74
CA ALA A 12 25.92 -3.60 -1.74
C ALA A 12 25.96 -2.93 -0.36
N LYS A 13 24.93 -2.16 0.03
CA LYS A 13 24.84 -1.58 1.39
C LYS A 13 23.45 -1.16 1.91
N ARG A 14 22.34 -1.48 1.23
CA ARG A 14 20.96 -1.07 1.64
C ARG A 14 19.92 -2.19 1.54
N GLN A 15 20.11 -3.34 2.21
CA GLN A 15 19.18 -4.47 2.06
C GLN A 15 18.63 -5.23 3.27
N PRO A 16 18.93 -4.94 4.56
CA PRO A 16 18.10 -5.49 5.64
C PRO A 16 16.77 -4.72 5.78
N GLU A 17 16.82 -3.38 5.68
CA GLU A 17 15.66 -2.48 5.84
C GLU A 17 14.60 -2.64 4.73
N THR A 18 15.02 -3.00 3.52
CA THR A 18 14.12 -3.11 2.36
C THR A 18 13.36 -4.44 2.32
N VAL A 19 13.91 -5.51 2.88
CA VAL A 19 13.24 -6.82 2.97
C VAL A 19 12.15 -6.78 4.04
N ALA A 20 12.45 -6.25 5.23
CA ALA A 20 11.48 -6.08 6.31
C ALA A 20 10.30 -5.20 5.86
N LEU A 21 10.58 -4.08 5.17
CA LEU A 21 9.54 -3.21 4.62
C LEU A 21 8.65 -3.93 3.60
N ARG A 22 9.23 -4.75 2.71
CA ARG A 22 8.46 -5.53 1.73
C ARG A 22 7.55 -6.56 2.40
N ALA A 23 8.04 -7.23 3.45
CA ALA A 23 7.24 -8.16 4.24
C ALA A 23 6.06 -7.45 4.92
N ALA A 24 6.29 -6.29 5.55
CA ALA A 24 5.23 -5.49 6.17
C ALA A 24 4.17 -5.02 5.16
N PHE A 25 4.57 -4.63 3.94
CA PHE A 25 3.61 -4.29 2.89
C PHE A 25 2.79 -5.51 2.41
N ALA A 26 3.37 -6.70 2.39
CA ALA A 26 2.67 -7.93 2.02
C ALA A 26 1.63 -8.32 3.08
N GLU A 27 2.00 -8.22 4.36
CA GLU A 27 1.09 -8.44 5.50
C GLU A 27 -0.05 -7.42 5.51
N LEU A 28 0.26 -6.13 5.32
CA LEU A 28 -0.78 -5.10 5.20
C LEU A 28 -1.73 -5.39 4.02
N ARG A 29 -1.21 -5.81 2.86
CA ARG A 29 -2.03 -6.15 1.69
C ARG A 29 -2.96 -7.34 1.94
N HIS A 30 -2.58 -8.27 2.81
CA HIS A 30 -3.43 -9.41 3.18
C HIS A 30 -4.70 -8.97 3.92
N HIS A 31 -4.61 -7.93 4.76
CA HIS A 31 -5.75 -7.39 5.50
C HIS A 31 -6.60 -6.39 4.72
N VAL A 32 -6.08 -5.84 3.63
CA VAL A 32 -6.77 -4.82 2.81
C VAL A 32 -7.67 -5.51 1.76
N PRO A 33 -8.99 -5.26 1.76
CA PRO A 33 -9.88 -5.80 0.74
C PRO A 33 -9.53 -5.31 -0.67
N ALA A 34 -9.56 -6.22 -1.64
CA ALA A 34 -9.34 -5.91 -3.06
C ALA A 34 -10.25 -6.77 -3.94
N HIS A 35 -10.75 -6.19 -5.03
CA HIS A 35 -11.46 -6.90 -6.09
C HIS A 35 -10.72 -6.69 -7.43
N PRO A 36 -10.41 -7.76 -8.19
CA PRO A 36 -10.38 -9.17 -7.74
C PRO A 36 -9.33 -9.39 -6.63
N SER A 37 -9.47 -10.48 -5.87
CA SER A 37 -8.70 -10.74 -4.63
C SER A 37 -7.18 -10.72 -4.86
N ASP A 38 -6.76 -11.13 -6.05
CA ASP A 38 -5.37 -11.25 -6.53
C ASP A 38 -4.86 -10.00 -7.26
N ARG A 39 -5.66 -8.92 -7.32
CA ARG A 39 -5.24 -7.67 -7.98
C ARG A 39 -3.93 -7.15 -7.39
N LYS A 40 -2.95 -6.92 -8.27
CA LYS A 40 -1.70 -6.24 -7.93
C LYS A 40 -1.99 -4.80 -7.52
N MET A 41 -1.43 -4.40 -6.37
CA MET A 41 -1.54 -3.04 -5.85
C MET A 41 -0.14 -2.47 -5.64
N SER A 42 0.08 -1.25 -6.08
CA SER A 42 1.28 -0.48 -5.75
C SER A 42 1.30 -0.14 -4.25
N LYS A 43 2.48 0.22 -3.72
CA LYS A 43 2.65 0.66 -2.32
C LYS A 43 1.66 1.77 -1.94
N LEU A 44 1.49 2.77 -2.82
CA LEU A 44 0.58 3.88 -2.59
C LEU A 44 -0.89 3.43 -2.58
N GLU A 45 -1.27 2.51 -3.48
CA GLU A 45 -2.62 1.95 -3.49
C GLU A 45 -2.90 1.15 -2.21
N ILE A 46 -1.94 0.35 -1.72
CA ILE A 46 -2.07 -0.40 -0.46
C ILE A 46 -2.32 0.57 0.70
N LEU A 47 -1.50 1.62 0.83
CA LEU A 47 -1.65 2.61 1.90
C LEU A 47 -3.00 3.33 1.83
N ARG A 48 -3.39 3.81 0.63
CA ARG A 48 -4.67 4.50 0.44
C ARG A 48 -5.86 3.61 0.74
N ALA A 49 -5.80 2.34 0.35
CA ALA A 49 -6.86 1.38 0.60
C ALA A 49 -6.94 0.99 2.08
N ALA A 50 -5.81 0.81 2.77
CA ALA A 50 -5.77 0.57 4.21
C ALA A 50 -6.44 1.70 5.01
N ILE A 51 -6.08 2.96 4.70
CA ILE A 51 -6.68 4.14 5.35
C ILE A 51 -8.20 4.18 5.15
N ARG A 52 -8.67 3.96 3.92
CA ARG A 52 -10.12 3.90 3.64
C ARG A 52 -10.79 2.75 4.37
N TYR A 53 -10.16 1.58 4.43
CA TYR A 53 -10.74 0.42 5.08
C TYR A 53 -10.87 0.62 6.58
N ILE A 54 -9.83 1.13 7.25
CA ILE A 54 -9.90 1.52 8.67
C ILE A 54 -11.05 2.51 8.90
N SER A 55 -11.19 3.51 8.05
CA SER A 55 -12.28 4.49 8.18
C SER A 55 -13.68 3.86 8.00
N ILE A 56 -13.83 2.84 7.18
CA ILE A 56 -15.08 2.07 7.04
C ILE A 56 -15.33 1.25 8.30
N LEU A 57 -14.32 0.58 8.85
CA LEU A 57 -14.46 -0.19 10.09
C LEU A 57 -14.86 0.71 11.27
N GLU A 58 -14.25 1.88 11.42
CA GLU A 58 -14.64 2.89 12.42
C GLU A 58 -16.09 3.33 12.26
N TYR A 59 -16.56 3.49 11.02
CA TYR A 59 -17.95 3.83 10.73
C TYR A 59 -18.90 2.69 11.14
N CYS A 60 -18.57 1.44 10.79
CA CYS A 60 -19.35 0.27 11.19
C CYS A 60 -19.42 0.09 12.71
N LEU A 61 -18.38 0.48 13.43
CA LEU A 61 -18.32 0.44 14.89
C LEU A 61 -18.98 1.66 15.56
N GLY A 62 -19.55 2.60 14.79
CA GLY A 62 -20.17 3.82 15.32
C GLY A 62 -19.17 4.85 15.86
N MET A 63 -17.87 4.63 15.68
CA MET A 63 -16.79 5.54 16.11
C MET A 63 -16.63 6.74 15.16
N ARG A 64 -17.13 6.61 13.92
CA ARG A 64 -17.07 7.64 12.89
C ARG A 64 -18.45 7.80 12.25
N GLN A 65 -18.83 9.04 11.94
CA GLN A 65 -20.13 9.35 11.32
C GLN A 65 -20.15 9.13 9.81
N THR A 66 -19.04 9.36 9.12
CA THR A 66 -18.92 9.23 7.65
C THR A 66 -17.56 8.64 7.25
N PRO A 67 -17.52 7.54 6.47
CA PRO A 67 -16.27 6.94 6.04
C PRO A 67 -15.59 7.75 4.93
N ILE A 68 -14.25 7.78 4.93
CA ILE A 68 -13.43 8.56 3.99
C ILE A 68 -13.60 8.02 2.55
N GLY A 69 -13.90 8.92 1.62
CA GLY A 69 -13.87 8.63 0.18
C GLY A 69 -14.97 7.69 -0.30
N VAL A 70 -15.98 7.40 0.52
CA VAL A 70 -17.19 6.69 0.13
C VAL A 70 -18.28 7.73 -0.10
N LYS A 71 -18.87 7.75 -1.31
CA LYS A 71 -20.14 8.44 -1.51
C LYS A 71 -21.22 7.54 -0.92
N LEU A 72 -21.66 7.84 0.29
CA LEU A 72 -22.86 7.22 0.85
C LEU A 72 -24.02 7.66 -0.04
N HIS A 73 -24.54 6.74 -0.86
CA HIS A 73 -25.86 6.91 -1.44
C HIS A 73 -26.84 6.79 -0.28
N LYS A 74 -27.29 7.94 0.25
CA LYS A 74 -28.45 7.98 1.12
C LYS A 74 -29.67 7.80 0.22
N GLU A 75 -30.39 6.71 0.41
CA GLU A 75 -31.77 6.56 -0.09
C GLU A 75 -32.71 7.52 0.64
#